data_AF-A0A327SJY6-F1
#
_entry.id   AF-A0A327SJY6-F1
#
_cell.length_a   1.000
_cell.length_b   1.000
_cell.length_c   1.000
_cell.angle_alpha   90.00
_cell.angle_beta   90.00
_cell.angle_gamma   90.00
#
_symmetry.space_group_name_H-M   'P 1'
#
loop_
_entity.id
_entity.type
_entity.pdbx_description
1 polymer ?
#
loop_
_entity_poly.entity_id
_entity_poly.type
_entity_poly.pdbx_seq_one_letter_code
_entity_poly.pdbx_strand_id
1 'polypeptide(L)' 'MTTKFLLAVFLFIISNSIAQNKMELTLHDGSVLKGFGRIKLDERILFRTLKDADKEFYDYTTVKKLTMSIDG' A
#
# COMPACT_ATOMS: atom_id res chain seq x y z
N MET A 1 -8.22 -32.81 13.06
CA MET A 1 -6.96 -32.04 13.07
C MET A 1 -6.79 -31.13 11.83
N THR A 2 -7.62 -31.30 10.80
CA THR A 2 -7.55 -30.60 9.50
C THR A 2 -8.23 -29.23 9.46
N THR A 3 -9.34 -29.04 10.19
CA THR A 3 -10.11 -27.78 10.17
C THR A 3 -9.37 -26.61 10.83
N LYS A 4 -8.62 -26.86 11.91
CA LYS A 4 -7.80 -25.83 12.58
C LYS A 4 -6.63 -25.36 11.70
N PHE A 5 -6.08 -26.24 10.87
CA PHE A 5 -4.98 -25.93 9.96
C PHE A 5 -5.46 -25.04 8.80
N LEU A 6 -6.63 -25.34 8.22
CA LEU A 6 -7.23 -24.54 7.16
C LEU A 6 -7.55 -23.11 7.62
N LEU A 7 -8.04 -22.96 8.86
CA LEU A 7 -8.32 -21.65 9.46
C LEU A 7 -7.05 -20.82 9.68
N ALA A 8 -5.95 -21.45 10.11
CA ALA A 8 -4.66 -20.76 10.29
C ALA A 8 -4.10 -20.25 8.95
N VAL A 9 -4.20 -21.06 7.88
CA VAL A 9 -3.79 -20.66 6.53
C VAL A 9 -4.66 -19.51 6.01
N PHE A 10 -5.97 -19.56 6.23
CA PHE A 10 -6.89 -18.49 5.83
C PHE A 10 -6.57 -17.18 6.54
N LEU A 11 -6.34 -17.20 7.86
CA LEU A 11 -5.94 -16.02 8.63
C LEU A 11 -4.59 -15.46 8.18
N PHE A 12 -3.62 -16.32 7.84
CA PHE A 12 -2.31 -15.90 7.36
C PHE A 12 -2.37 -15.15 6.02
N ILE A 13 -3.22 -15.59 5.10
CA ILE A 13 -3.42 -14.94 3.80
C ILE A 13 -4.05 -13.56 3.97
N ILE A 14 -5.05 -13.44 4.86
CA ILE A 14 -5.75 -12.17 5.11
C ILE A 14 -4.81 -11.14 5.76
N SER A 15 -3.99 -11.56 6.73
CA SER A 15 -3.02 -10.68 7.38
C SER A 15 -2.02 -10.07 6.39
N ASN A 16 -1.54 -10.85 5.41
CA ASN A 16 -0.65 -10.37 4.36
C ASN A 16 -1.34 -9.42 3.35
N SER A 17 -2.65 -9.52 3.21
CA SER A 17 -3.42 -8.63 2.33
C SER A 17 -3.67 -7.25 2.92
N ILE A 18 -3.55 -7.08 4.24
CA ILE A 18 -4.00 -5.87 4.96
C ILE A 18 -2.85 -4.89 5.27
N ALA A 19 -1.59 -5.31 5.20
CA ALA A 19 -0.47 -4.42 5.49
C ALA A 19 -0.37 -3.28 4.45
N GLN A 20 -0.90 -2.11 4.81
CA GLN A 20 -0.73 -0.84 4.10
C GLN A 20 0.10 0.07 4.98
N ASN A 21 1.20 0.59 4.43
CA ASN A 21 2.07 1.52 5.15
C ASN A 21 1.55 2.93 4.98
N LYS A 22 1.79 3.79 5.97
CA LYS A 22 1.60 5.23 5.80
C LYS A 22 2.68 5.74 4.85
N MET A 23 2.26 6.44 3.80
CA MET A 23 3.13 6.86 2.71
C MET A 23 2.85 8.30 2.31
N GLU A 24 3.91 8.96 1.86
CA GLU A 24 3.86 10.26 1.22
C GLU A 24 4.42 10.13 -0.20
N LEU A 25 3.59 10.44 -1.20
CA LEU A 25 3.98 10.54 -2.60
C LEU A 25 4.26 12.01 -2.94
N THR A 26 5.41 12.27 -3.54
CA THR A 26 5.69 13.54 -4.21
C THR A 26 5.70 13.30 -5.71
N LEU A 27 4.79 13.94 -6.44
CA LEU A 27 4.70 13.83 -7.89
C LEU A 27 5.70 14.76 -8.59
N HIS A 28 5.92 14.56 -9.89
CA HIS A 28 6.83 15.40 -10.69
C HIS A 28 6.38 16.86 -10.81
N ASP A 29 5.07 17.12 -10.74
CA ASP A 29 4.50 18.47 -10.72
C ASP A 29 4.72 19.21 -9.37
N GLY A 30 5.28 18.53 -8.37
CA GLY A 30 5.54 19.06 -7.03
C GLY A 30 4.40 18.87 -6.03
N SER A 31 3.26 18.29 -6.43
CA SER A 31 2.18 17.96 -5.52
C SER A 31 2.58 16.84 -4.55
N VAL A 32 2.00 16.89 -3.35
CA VAL A 32 2.29 15.94 -2.27
C VAL A 32 1.00 15.29 -1.80
N LEU A 33 0.94 13.96 -1.92
CA LEU A 33 -0.18 13.14 -1.50
C LEU A 33 0.20 12.35 -0.25
N LYS A 34 -0.66 12.40 0.77
CA LYS A 34 -0.48 11.65 2.02
C LYS A 34 -1.59 10.63 2.18
N GLY A 35 -1.21 9.40 2.48
CA GLY A 35 -2.11 8.28 2.36
C GLY A 35 -1.57 7.00 2.93
N PHE A 36 -2.28 5.93 2.65
CA PHE A 36 -1.86 4.57 2.92
C PHE A 36 -1.63 3.86 1.59
N GLY A 37 -0.58 3.07 1.50
CA GLY A 37 -0.28 2.39 0.25
C GLY A 37 0.60 1.17 0.42
N ARG A 38 0.83 0.52 -0.71
CA ARG A 38 1.75 -0.59 -0.85
C ARG A 38 2.49 -0.47 -2.16
N ILE A 39 3.80 -0.67 -2.08
CA ILE A 39 4.65 -0.83 -3.25
C ILE A 39 4.47 -2.26 -3.76
N LYS A 40 4.07 -2.42 -5.03
CA LYS A 40 4.12 -3.72 -5.71
C LYS A 40 5.41 -3.82 -6.53
N LEU A 41 5.93 -5.05 -6.63
CA LEU A 41 7.13 -5.35 -7.42
C LEU A 41 6.90 -5.15 -8.92
N ASP A 42 5.65 -5.30 -9.38
CA ASP A 42 5.25 -5.11 -10.78
C ASP A 42 5.09 -3.62 -11.16
N GLU A 43 6.05 -2.79 -10.74
CA GLU A 43 6.21 -1.39 -11.18
C GLU A 43 5.08 -0.41 -10.82
N ARG A 44 4.17 -0.79 -9.91
CA ARG A 44 3.05 0.07 -9.51
C ARG A 44 2.96 0.30 -8.01
N ILE A 45 2.63 1.52 -7.65
CA ILE A 45 2.30 1.92 -6.29
C ILE A 45 0.79 1.95 -6.16
N LEU A 46 0.24 1.10 -5.30
CA LEU A 46 -1.15 1.19 -4.89
C LEU A 46 -1.24 2.22 -3.76
N PHE A 47 -1.97 3.30 -3.98
CA PHE A 47 -2.08 4.39 -3.03
C PHE A 47 -3.54 4.72 -2.74
N ARG A 48 -3.83 5.03 -1.48
CA ARG A 48 -5.15 5.46 -1.01
C ARG A 48 -4.98 6.75 -0.24
N THR A 49 -5.57 7.81 -0.75
CA THR A 49 -5.48 9.14 -0.14
C THR A 49 -6.28 9.16 1.16
N LEU A 50 -5.86 9.98 2.14
CA LEU A 50 -6.62 10.10 3.40
C LEU A 50 -7.99 10.77 3.22
N LYS A 51 -8.11 11.63 2.20
CA LYS A 51 -9.29 12.47 1.95
C LYS A 51 -10.35 11.75 1.12
N ASP A 52 -9.91 10.98 0.14
CA ASP A 52 -10.77 10.23 -0.77
C ASP A 52 -10.48 8.75 -0.59
N ALA A 53 -11.51 8.00 -0.20
CA ALA A 53 -11.42 6.58 0.13
C ALA A 53 -11.10 5.69 -1.09
N ASP A 54 -10.96 6.27 -2.28
CA ASP A 54 -10.68 5.58 -3.52
C ASP A 54 -9.22 5.17 -3.65
N LYS A 55 -9.02 4.04 -4.32
CA LYS A 55 -7.70 3.46 -4.57
C LYS A 55 -7.20 3.96 -5.91
N GLU A 56 -6.01 4.50 -5.92
CA GLU A 56 -5.34 4.98 -7.11
C GLU A 56 -4.05 4.19 -7.35
N PHE A 57 -3.70 4.06 -8.63
CA PHE A 57 -2.47 3.40 -9.06
C PHE A 57 -1.53 4.44 -9.65
N TYR A 58 -0.32 4.49 -9.12
CA TYR A 58 0.72 5.38 -9.59
C TYR A 58 1.88 4.58 -10.15
N ASP A 59 2.32 4.95 -11.36
CA ASP A 59 3.54 4.41 -11.97
C ASP A 59 4.76 5.24 -11.50
N TYR A 60 5.94 4.61 -11.47
CA TYR A 60 7.17 5.27 -11.03
C TYR A 60 7.63 6.44 -11.92
N THR A 61 7.11 6.54 -13.14
CA THR A 61 7.35 7.70 -14.02
C THR A 61 6.59 8.94 -13.56
N THR A 62 5.51 8.77 -12.81
CA THR A 62 4.66 9.86 -12.31
C THR A 62 5.14 10.33 -10.93
N VAL A 63 5.77 9.45 -10.17
CA VAL A 63 6.23 9.68 -8.80
C VAL A 63 7.70 10.09 -8.79
N LYS A 64 7.97 11.31 -8.35
CA LYS A 64 9.34 11.83 -8.20
C LYS A 64 10.03 11.28 -6.95
N LYS A 65 9.29 11.18 -5.85
CA LYS A 65 9.80 10.70 -4.56
C LYS A 65 8.70 9.99 -3.79
N LEU A 66 9.07 8.89 -3.16
CA LEU A 66 8.19 8.14 -2.26
C LEU A 66 8.84 8.05 -0.88
N THR A 67 8.10 8.43 0.15
CA THR A 67 8.54 8.35 1.54
C THR A 67 7.59 7.41 2.30
N MET A 68 8.13 6.36 2.90
CA MET A 68 7.36 5.44 3.75
C MET A 68 7.68 5.69 5.21
N SER A 69 6.64 5.80 6.04
CA SER A 69 6.77 5.73 7.48
C SER A 69 6.47 4.30 7.90
N ILE A 70 7.50 3.58 8.34
CA ILE A 70 7.33 2.29 9.01
C ILE A 70 7.15 2.65 10.49
N ASP A 71 5.90 2.72 10.94
CA ASP A 71 5.61 2.75 12.37
C ASP A 71 5.95 1.33 12.88
N GLY A 72 7.08 1.22 13.60
CA GLY A 72 7.63 -0.02 14.15
C GLY A 72 6.93 -0.47 15.42
#